data_AF-A0A947QCS1-F1
#
_entry.id   AF-A0A947QCS1-F1
#
_cell.length_a   1.000
_cell.length_b   1.000
_cell.length_c   1.000
_cell.angle_alpha   90.00
_cell.angle_beta   90.00
_cell.angle_gamma   90.00
#
_symmetry.space_group_name_H-M   'P 1'
#
loop_
_entity.id
_entity.type
_entity.pdbx_description
1 polymer ?
#
loop_
_entity_poly.entity_id
_entity_poly.type
_entity_poly.pdbx_seq_one_letter_code
_entity_poly.pdbx_strand_id
1 'polypeptide(L)'
;MAIRVNPYVSPRIIEVQAPLTEISIQDLTDQIKDWEDEPADLAFPILIRTYGKQPLGGGSFVGITAVLQNAKISFEARDGLDTPPEVLCTISGGNLVAVDDVGASMNPIHPTAYTQVVIAQSTSPSIITPPEDLNMLYLIESLRGTGKSLGSIFYWDPEGGSDTNDGSQPSEAVQTFAAAQALTTAGAGDIIFALSTHSSGITTTSEKLSITTAGLKVRGPGYRLQLIPSATGSPTVNISANSAEFEGFYIETKSGGTDNGITATGNNVVIKDCWVNSATGNGIDISSTSRTEINTCVIEESVGYGINVGATTSLSTIRKCIISGNSEGVYIAGASITDNILENNIIYNNTTSGIEIGNGVVRTGIRLHHTFAANNPNITDDGTGTYQDTSGTIEQGDIDNIVSGVWDEVISATAHAGAGSAGKTLRDAKTKATLASLK
;
A
#
# COMPACT_ATOMS: atom_id res chain seq x y z
N MET A 1 -42.11 12.99 35.75
CA MET A 1 -40.65 12.87 35.61
C MET A 1 -40.15 12.06 36.79
N ALA A 2 -39.31 11.05 36.60
CA ALA A 2 -38.75 10.25 37.69
C ALA A 2 -37.43 10.83 38.22
N ILE A 3 -36.93 11.90 37.60
CA ILE A 3 -35.77 12.66 38.06
C ILE A 3 -36.11 14.12 38.34
N ARG A 4 -35.34 14.74 39.22
CA ARG A 4 -35.30 16.17 39.50
C ARG A 4 -33.86 16.65 39.39
N VAL A 5 -33.60 17.64 38.55
CA VAL A 5 -32.26 18.21 38.37
C VAL A 5 -32.11 19.46 39.25
N ASN A 6 -31.00 19.55 39.99
CA ASN A 6 -30.56 20.76 40.68
C ASN A 6 -29.37 21.37 39.94
N PRO A 7 -29.60 22.35 39.05
CA PRO A 7 -28.55 22.89 38.18
C PRO A 7 -27.66 23.93 38.86
N TYR A 8 -28.03 24.41 40.05
CA TYR A 8 -27.35 25.53 40.74
C TYR A 8 -26.19 25.10 41.65
N VAL A 9 -25.98 23.78 41.82
CA VAL A 9 -24.88 23.21 42.60
C VAL A 9 -23.79 22.68 41.66
N SER A 10 -22.53 22.67 42.11
CA SER A 10 -21.41 22.11 41.35
C SER A 10 -20.63 21.11 42.22
N PRO A 11 -20.51 19.83 41.84
CA PRO A 11 -21.17 19.18 40.69
C PRO A 11 -22.70 19.22 40.81
N ARG A 12 -23.38 19.24 39.65
CA ARG A 12 -24.85 19.28 39.58
C ARG A 12 -25.45 17.97 40.09
N ILE A 13 -26.63 18.03 40.71
CA ILE A 13 -27.26 16.84 41.31
C ILE A 13 -28.50 16.46 40.52
N ILE A 14 -28.53 15.22 40.03
CA ILE A 14 -29.66 14.61 39.34
C ILE A 14 -30.27 13.61 40.32
N GLU A 15 -31.40 13.97 40.90
CA GLU A 15 -32.04 13.19 41.95
C GLU A 15 -33.16 12.33 41.38
N VAL A 16 -33.06 11.02 41.56
CA VAL A 16 -34.12 10.05 41.25
C VAL A 16 -35.16 10.10 42.37
N GLN A 17 -36.40 10.44 42.04
CA GLN A 17 -37.45 10.69 43.02
C GLN A 17 -37.99 9.40 43.63
N ALA A 18 -38.33 9.45 44.91
CA ALA A 18 -39.10 8.41 45.57
C ALA A 18 -40.49 8.28 44.90
N PRO A 19 -41.07 7.08 44.81
CA PRO A 19 -40.64 5.84 45.46
C PRO A 19 -39.60 5.01 44.68
N LEU A 20 -39.10 5.48 43.52
CA LEU A 20 -38.31 4.66 42.61
C LEU A 20 -37.00 4.18 43.24
N THR A 21 -36.72 2.88 43.13
CA THR A 21 -35.50 2.23 43.66
C THR A 21 -34.65 1.61 42.56
N GLU A 22 -35.06 1.69 41.29
CA GLU A 22 -34.28 1.23 40.16
C GLU A 22 -34.44 2.20 38.99
N ILE A 23 -33.34 2.52 38.32
CA ILE A 23 -33.36 3.29 37.08
C ILE A 23 -32.41 2.67 36.06
N SER A 24 -32.87 2.47 34.82
CA SER A 24 -31.99 2.02 33.75
C SER A 24 -31.19 3.19 33.18
N ILE A 25 -29.99 2.94 32.64
CA ILE A 25 -29.20 3.96 31.96
C ILE A 25 -29.96 4.56 30.76
N GLN A 26 -30.79 3.77 30.08
CA GLN A 26 -31.66 4.26 29.01
C GLN A 26 -32.68 5.27 29.56
N ASP A 27 -33.43 4.92 30.61
CA ASP A 27 -34.45 5.81 31.19
C ASP A 27 -33.84 7.07 31.80
N LEU A 28 -32.66 6.94 32.41
CA LEU A 28 -31.90 8.06 32.94
C LEU A 28 -31.50 9.02 31.82
N THR A 29 -30.98 8.47 30.70
CA THR A 29 -30.55 9.25 29.54
C THR A 29 -31.72 9.99 28.92
N ASP A 30 -32.83 9.28 28.70
CA ASP A 30 -34.00 9.85 28.04
C ASP A 30 -34.59 10.98 28.88
N GLN A 31 -34.66 10.81 30.20
CA GLN A 31 -35.19 11.85 31.09
C GLN A 31 -34.27 13.05 31.26
N ILE A 32 -32.94 12.87 31.27
CA ILE A 32 -32.01 14.01 31.33
C ILE A 32 -32.07 14.80 30.03
N LYS A 33 -32.15 14.13 28.87
CA LYS A 33 -32.27 14.82 27.58
C LYS A 33 -33.60 15.56 27.45
N ASP A 34 -34.69 14.95 27.91
CA ASP A 34 -36.00 15.60 27.98
C ASP A 34 -35.94 16.88 28.85
N TRP A 35 -35.20 16.84 29.97
CA TRP A 35 -34.92 18.03 30.78
C TRP A 35 -34.07 19.08 30.04
N GLU A 36 -32.99 18.66 29.36
CA GLU A 36 -32.10 19.55 28.60
C GLU A 36 -32.80 20.24 27.41
N ASP A 37 -33.83 19.60 26.84
CA ASP A 37 -34.60 20.11 25.70
C ASP A 37 -35.63 21.19 26.11
N GLU A 38 -35.86 21.43 27.41
CA GLU A 38 -36.76 22.50 27.87
C GLU A 38 -36.17 23.91 27.61
N PRO A 39 -36.94 24.87 27.08
CA PRO A 39 -36.42 26.19 26.68
C PRO A 39 -35.76 27.02 27.79
N ALA A 40 -36.12 26.77 29.05
CA ALA A 40 -35.51 27.44 30.20
C ALA A 40 -34.15 26.83 30.60
N ASP A 41 -33.91 25.58 30.24
CA ASP A 41 -32.79 24.78 30.71
C ASP A 41 -31.63 24.70 29.71
N LEU A 42 -31.84 25.14 28.46
CA LEU A 42 -30.79 25.37 27.45
C LEU A 42 -29.67 26.33 27.89
N ALA A 43 -29.91 27.13 28.94
CA ALA A 43 -28.90 28.01 29.53
C ALA A 43 -27.82 27.25 30.32
N PHE A 44 -28.06 25.99 30.68
CA PHE A 44 -27.13 25.16 31.42
C PHE A 44 -26.30 24.26 30.50
N PRO A 45 -25.02 23.99 30.83
CA PRO A 45 -24.22 23.03 30.07
C PRO A 45 -24.85 21.63 30.09
N ILE A 46 -24.57 20.82 29.09
CA ILE A 46 -24.97 19.41 29.06
C ILE A 46 -24.60 18.68 30.37
N LEU A 47 -25.47 17.78 30.80
CA LEU A 47 -25.40 16.96 31.99
C LEU A 47 -24.97 15.53 31.66
N ILE A 48 -25.30 15.02 30.47
CA ILE A 48 -25.00 13.62 30.10
C ILE A 48 -24.54 13.48 28.65
N ARG A 49 -23.54 12.62 28.44
CA ARG A 49 -23.17 12.11 27.12
C ARG A 49 -23.35 10.60 27.10
N THR A 50 -23.92 10.08 26.02
CA THR A 50 -24.22 8.65 25.91
C THR A 50 -23.65 8.04 24.64
N TYR A 51 -23.01 6.89 24.80
CA TYR A 51 -22.42 6.09 23.74
C TYR A 51 -22.98 4.67 23.80
N GLY A 52 -22.98 3.95 22.67
CA GLY A 52 -23.43 2.54 22.61
C GLY A 52 -24.66 2.33 21.71
N LYS A 53 -25.37 1.22 21.94
CA LYS A 53 -26.57 0.80 21.19
C LYS A 53 -26.33 0.43 19.72
N GLN A 54 -25.09 0.13 19.34
CA GLN A 54 -24.80 -0.45 18.03
C GLN A 54 -25.41 -1.86 17.93
N PRO A 55 -25.98 -2.24 16.78
CA PRO A 55 -26.51 -3.58 16.58
C PRO A 55 -25.36 -4.61 16.54
N LEU A 56 -25.49 -5.69 17.31
CA LEU A 56 -24.58 -6.85 17.31
C LEU A 56 -25.07 -7.97 16.39
N GLY A 57 -26.20 -7.76 15.69
CA GLY A 57 -26.91 -8.80 14.94
C GLY A 57 -27.87 -9.61 15.82
N GLY A 58 -28.82 -10.31 15.19
CA GLY A 58 -29.77 -11.18 15.92
C GLY A 58 -30.69 -10.47 16.93
N GLY A 59 -30.92 -9.16 16.79
CA GLY A 59 -31.71 -8.36 17.74
C GLY A 59 -30.97 -7.97 19.02
N SER A 60 -29.66 -8.25 19.11
CA SER A 60 -28.82 -7.85 20.25
C SER A 60 -28.14 -6.50 20.00
N PHE A 61 -27.93 -5.71 21.05
CA PHE A 61 -27.30 -4.38 20.98
C PHE A 61 -26.18 -4.26 22.02
N VAL A 62 -25.18 -3.42 21.74
CA VAL A 62 -24.13 -3.06 22.71
C VAL A 62 -24.74 -2.30 23.89
N GLY A 63 -24.29 -2.59 25.12
CA GLY A 63 -24.69 -1.88 26.34
C GLY A 63 -24.39 -0.37 26.27
N ILE A 64 -25.22 0.44 26.92
CA ILE A 64 -25.10 1.90 26.88
C ILE A 64 -24.05 2.35 27.90
N THR A 65 -23.15 3.26 27.51
CA THR A 65 -22.25 3.95 28.43
C THR A 65 -22.67 5.40 28.55
N ALA A 66 -23.05 5.81 29.76
CA ALA A 66 -23.42 7.18 30.11
C ALA A 66 -22.30 7.87 30.90
N VAL A 67 -21.92 9.07 30.45
CA VAL A 67 -20.90 9.92 31.07
C VAL A 67 -21.54 11.21 31.54
N LEU A 68 -21.70 11.36 32.86
CA LEU A 68 -22.19 12.58 33.49
C LEU A 68 -21.13 13.68 33.40
N GLN A 69 -21.54 14.89 33.00
CA GLN A 69 -20.66 16.04 32.80
C GLN A 69 -20.81 17.01 33.98
N ASN A 70 -19.78 17.14 34.83
CA ASN A 70 -19.82 17.89 36.08
C ASN A 70 -21.16 17.72 36.84
N ALA A 71 -21.60 16.46 36.95
CA ALA A 71 -22.89 16.07 37.53
C ALA A 71 -22.78 14.72 38.24
N LYS A 72 -23.65 14.52 39.23
CA LYS A 72 -23.78 13.28 40.01
C LYS A 72 -25.24 12.89 40.12
N ILE A 73 -25.48 11.59 40.28
CA ILE A 73 -26.80 11.03 40.54
C ILE A 73 -26.98 10.77 42.03
N SER A 74 -28.14 11.11 42.56
CA SER A 74 -28.61 10.71 43.89
C SER A 74 -29.96 10.02 43.77
N PHE A 75 -30.30 9.18 44.74
CA PHE A 75 -31.69 8.80 44.98
C PHE A 75 -32.25 9.69 46.10
N GLU A 76 -33.52 10.06 46.03
CA GLU A 76 -34.18 10.85 47.07
C GLU A 76 -34.05 10.16 48.43
N ALA A 77 -33.70 10.95 49.45
CA ALA A 77 -33.50 10.45 50.81
C ALA A 77 -34.76 9.74 51.33
N ARG A 78 -34.57 8.65 52.09
CA ARG A 78 -35.68 7.91 52.71
C ARG A 78 -35.89 8.36 54.14
N ASP A 79 -37.06 8.09 54.70
CA ASP A 79 -37.42 8.49 56.06
C ASP A 79 -36.83 7.57 57.15
N GLY A 80 -36.19 6.46 56.75
CA GLY A 80 -35.57 5.50 57.65
C GLY A 80 -36.58 4.63 58.41
N LEU A 81 -37.86 4.65 58.02
CA LEU A 81 -38.91 3.84 58.63
C LEU A 81 -39.04 2.44 58.03
N ASP A 82 -38.31 2.16 56.94
CA ASP A 82 -38.26 0.86 56.28
C ASP A 82 -37.51 -0.20 57.13
N THR A 83 -37.70 -1.48 56.82
CA THR A 83 -37.00 -2.60 57.48
C THR A 83 -36.35 -3.51 56.43
N PRO A 84 -35.02 -3.47 56.22
CA PRO A 84 -34.01 -2.63 56.91
C PRO A 84 -34.19 -1.13 56.61
N PRO A 85 -33.67 -0.23 57.47
CA PRO A 85 -33.86 1.22 57.33
C PRO A 85 -33.18 1.82 56.10
N GLU A 86 -32.24 1.09 55.49
CA GLU A 86 -31.57 1.48 54.26
C GLU A 86 -32.25 0.81 53.05
N VAL A 87 -32.57 1.62 52.05
CA VAL A 87 -33.17 1.15 50.80
C VAL A 87 -32.09 0.96 49.74
N LEU A 88 -31.99 -0.26 49.21
CA LEU A 88 -31.10 -0.57 48.09
C LEU A 88 -31.67 0.04 46.81
N CYS A 89 -30.89 0.90 46.16
CA CYS A 89 -31.21 1.55 44.90
C CYS A 89 -30.26 1.07 43.80
N THR A 90 -30.80 0.67 42.66
CA THR A 90 -30.03 0.04 41.58
C THR A 90 -30.00 0.91 40.33
N ILE A 91 -28.83 1.04 39.72
CA ILE A 91 -28.66 1.60 38.38
C ILE A 91 -28.23 0.46 37.45
N SER A 92 -29.02 0.17 36.41
CA SER A 92 -28.85 -1.02 35.55
C SER A 92 -28.88 -0.68 34.05
N GLY A 93 -28.59 -1.66 33.19
CA GLY A 93 -28.71 -1.50 31.73
C GLY A 93 -27.54 -0.80 31.02
N GLY A 94 -26.40 -0.61 31.69
CA GLY A 94 -25.23 0.00 31.08
C GLY A 94 -24.08 0.30 32.04
N ASN A 95 -23.14 1.13 31.59
CA ASN A 95 -22.07 1.69 32.40
C ASN A 95 -22.36 3.15 32.73
N LEU A 96 -22.12 3.53 33.99
CA LEU A 96 -22.23 4.91 34.46
C LEU A 96 -20.86 5.42 34.88
N VAL A 97 -20.46 6.55 34.32
CA VAL A 97 -19.20 7.26 34.63
C VAL A 97 -19.52 8.73 34.84
N ALA A 98 -18.71 9.45 35.62
CA ALA A 98 -18.79 10.90 35.75
C ALA A 98 -17.41 11.54 35.57
N VAL A 99 -17.42 12.75 35.02
CA VAL A 99 -16.25 13.64 34.92
C VAL A 99 -16.57 15.00 35.52
N ASP A 100 -15.58 15.66 36.11
CA ASP A 100 -15.71 17.02 36.64
C ASP A 100 -15.69 18.09 35.53
N ASP A 101 -15.65 19.36 35.90
CA ASP A 101 -15.64 20.51 34.98
C ASP A 101 -14.38 20.61 34.12
N VAL A 102 -13.28 19.98 34.53
CA VAL A 102 -12.03 19.89 33.77
C VAL A 102 -11.84 18.55 33.04
N GLY A 103 -12.83 17.64 33.13
CA GLY A 103 -12.85 16.35 32.45
C GLY A 103 -12.14 15.22 33.20
N ALA A 104 -11.74 15.42 34.45
CA ALA A 104 -11.14 14.37 35.26
C ALA A 104 -12.22 13.44 35.84
N SER A 105 -11.89 12.14 35.98
CA SER A 105 -12.83 11.14 36.48
C SER A 105 -13.24 11.43 37.92
N MET A 106 -14.53 11.29 38.21
CA MET A 106 -15.11 11.50 39.53
C MET A 106 -16.16 10.42 39.87
N ASN A 107 -16.46 10.27 41.16
CA ASN A 107 -17.52 9.35 41.60
C ASN A 107 -18.90 9.84 41.09
N PRO A 108 -19.63 9.03 40.30
CA PRO A 108 -20.92 9.43 39.75
C PRO A 108 -22.04 9.50 40.78
N ILE A 109 -21.84 8.95 41.99
CA ILE A 109 -22.89 8.89 43.03
C ILE A 109 -22.73 10.02 44.04
N HIS A 110 -23.83 10.70 44.33
CA HIS A 110 -24.00 11.58 45.47
C HIS A 110 -24.83 10.86 46.55
N PRO A 111 -24.25 10.55 47.73
CA PRO A 111 -24.94 9.81 48.78
C PRO A 111 -26.08 10.64 49.40
N THR A 112 -27.16 9.98 49.79
CA THR A 112 -28.29 10.57 50.54
C THR A 112 -28.64 9.68 51.73
N ALA A 113 -29.42 10.21 52.67
CA ALA A 113 -29.75 9.47 53.89
C ALA A 113 -30.61 8.24 53.55
N TYR A 114 -30.26 7.10 54.18
CA TYR A 114 -31.00 5.84 54.09
C TYR A 114 -31.13 5.25 52.68
N THR A 115 -30.20 5.58 51.78
CA THR A 115 -30.09 4.96 50.45
C THR A 115 -28.73 4.29 50.29
N GLN A 116 -28.73 3.10 49.68
CA GLN A 116 -27.51 2.42 49.26
C GLN A 116 -27.56 2.21 47.75
N VAL A 117 -26.63 2.81 47.00
CA VAL A 117 -26.65 2.74 45.53
C VAL A 117 -25.71 1.66 45.03
N VAL A 118 -26.23 0.75 44.19
CA VAL A 118 -25.45 -0.26 43.47
C VAL A 118 -25.57 -0.02 41.97
N ILE A 119 -24.43 0.02 41.29
CA ILE A 119 -24.36 0.13 39.83
C ILE A 119 -24.14 -1.29 39.28
N ALA A 120 -25.18 -1.86 38.66
CA ALA A 120 -25.09 -3.13 37.94
C ALA A 120 -24.44 -2.88 36.57
N GLN A 121 -23.11 -2.75 36.57
CA GLN A 121 -22.33 -2.53 35.36
C GLN A 121 -22.41 -3.74 34.44
N SER A 122 -22.72 -3.50 33.17
CA SER A 122 -22.62 -4.56 32.16
C SER A 122 -21.13 -4.75 31.82
N THR A 123 -20.64 -6.00 31.79
CA THR A 123 -19.35 -6.32 31.15
C THR A 123 -19.51 -6.13 29.65
N SER A 124 -19.55 -4.89 29.22
CA SER A 124 -19.43 -4.58 27.80
C SER A 124 -17.98 -4.91 27.46
N PRO A 125 -17.70 -5.67 26.39
CA PRO A 125 -16.40 -5.54 25.77
C PRO A 125 -16.26 -4.04 25.47
N SER A 126 -15.34 -3.37 26.15
CA SER A 126 -14.80 -2.11 25.66
C SER A 126 -14.52 -2.32 24.19
N ILE A 127 -15.24 -1.59 23.35
CA ILE A 127 -15.15 -1.59 21.88
C ILE A 127 -13.75 -2.05 21.46
N ILE A 128 -13.67 -3.29 20.98
CA ILE A 128 -12.76 -3.55 19.88
C ILE A 128 -13.34 -2.65 18.80
N THR A 129 -12.55 -1.66 18.37
CA THR A 129 -12.86 -0.79 17.25
C THR A 129 -13.57 -1.64 16.20
N PRO A 130 -14.79 -1.29 15.74
CA PRO A 130 -15.39 -2.02 14.65
C PRO A 130 -14.37 -2.07 13.49
N PRO A 131 -14.30 -3.13 12.67
CA PRO A 131 -13.44 -3.15 11.50
C PRO A 131 -14.00 -2.18 10.46
N GLU A 132 -13.91 -0.88 10.72
CA GLU A 132 -14.54 0.20 9.95
C GLU A 132 -13.92 0.29 8.54
N ASP A 133 -12.74 -0.30 8.36
CA ASP A 133 -11.94 -0.11 7.17
C ASP A 133 -11.82 -1.37 6.30
N LEU A 134 -12.39 -2.53 6.66
CA LEU A 134 -12.19 -3.75 5.85
C LEU A 134 -12.73 -3.58 4.42
N ASN A 135 -13.90 -2.96 4.27
CA ASN A 135 -14.47 -2.66 2.94
C ASN A 135 -13.63 -1.63 2.18
N MET A 136 -13.02 -0.66 2.87
CA MET A 136 -12.12 0.31 2.24
C MET A 136 -10.79 -0.35 1.85
N LEU A 137 -10.26 -1.24 2.67
CA LEU A 137 -9.05 -2.02 2.37
C LEU A 137 -9.29 -2.92 1.15
N TYR A 138 -10.43 -3.61 1.08
CA TYR A 138 -10.81 -4.36 -0.12
C TYR A 138 -10.96 -3.46 -1.34
N LEU A 139 -11.56 -2.28 -1.20
CA LEU A 139 -11.66 -1.32 -2.29
C LEU A 139 -10.27 -0.87 -2.75
N ILE A 140 -9.41 -0.45 -1.83
CA ILE A 140 -8.03 -0.01 -2.12
C ILE A 140 -7.27 -1.13 -2.83
N GLU A 141 -7.25 -2.34 -2.28
CA GLU A 141 -6.56 -3.48 -2.90
C GLU A 141 -7.16 -3.86 -4.27
N SER A 142 -8.47 -3.68 -4.47
CA SER A 142 -9.10 -3.94 -5.77
C SER A 142 -8.63 -2.98 -6.88
N LEU A 143 -8.21 -1.76 -6.51
CA LEU A 143 -7.76 -0.71 -7.41
C LEU A 143 -6.27 -0.81 -7.78
N ARG A 144 -5.48 -1.64 -7.10
CA ARG A 144 -4.02 -1.74 -7.31
C ARG A 144 -3.59 -2.46 -8.59
N GLY A 145 -4.52 -3.13 -9.27
CA GLY A 145 -4.27 -3.82 -10.54
C GLY A 145 -3.87 -5.30 -10.38
N THR A 146 -2.69 -5.58 -9.83
CA THR A 146 -2.15 -6.94 -9.63
C THR A 146 -2.27 -7.42 -8.19
N GLY A 147 -2.25 -8.75 -7.98
CA GLY A 147 -2.25 -9.39 -6.65
C GLY A 147 -3.39 -8.94 -5.73
N LYS A 148 -4.62 -8.88 -6.24
CA LYS A 148 -5.82 -8.43 -5.50
C LYS A 148 -6.24 -9.46 -4.44
N SER A 149 -5.56 -9.45 -3.30
CA SER A 149 -5.84 -10.27 -2.12
C SER A 149 -5.69 -9.42 -0.86
N LEU A 150 -6.40 -9.77 0.21
CA LEU A 150 -6.24 -9.10 1.50
C LEU A 150 -6.24 -10.17 2.57
N GLY A 151 -5.10 -10.31 3.25
CA GLY A 151 -4.93 -11.10 4.46
C GLY A 151 -4.81 -10.21 5.69
N SER A 152 -4.11 -10.71 6.70
CA SER A 152 -3.76 -9.95 7.90
C SER A 152 -2.74 -8.87 7.57
N ILE A 153 -2.77 -7.78 8.33
CA ILE A 153 -1.85 -6.66 8.18
C ILE A 153 -0.94 -6.63 9.40
N PHE A 154 0.37 -6.58 9.16
CA PHE A 154 1.39 -6.48 10.18
C PHE A 154 2.29 -5.26 9.95
N TYR A 155 2.89 -4.75 11.02
CA TYR A 155 3.75 -3.56 11.00
C TYR A 155 5.16 -3.91 11.44
N TRP A 156 6.14 -3.47 10.66
CA TRP A 156 7.56 -3.61 10.92
C TRP A 156 8.20 -2.24 11.07
N ASP A 157 8.82 -1.98 12.22
CA ASP A 157 9.56 -0.74 12.50
C ASP A 157 10.97 -1.09 12.99
N PRO A 158 12.00 -0.99 12.13
CA PRO A 158 13.36 -1.37 12.50
C PRO A 158 14.02 -0.51 13.57
N GLU A 159 13.44 0.65 13.90
CA GLU A 159 13.99 1.56 14.91
C GLU A 159 13.12 1.64 16.16
N GLY A 160 11.82 1.84 16.00
CA GLY A 160 10.86 2.01 17.10
C GLY A 160 10.13 0.74 17.55
N GLY A 161 10.27 -0.36 16.81
CA GLY A 161 9.55 -1.61 17.07
C GLY A 161 10.17 -2.48 18.18
N SER A 162 9.44 -3.53 18.57
CA SER A 162 9.92 -4.58 19.47
C SER A 162 9.42 -5.96 19.01
N ASP A 163 10.30 -6.95 18.90
CA ASP A 163 9.95 -8.32 18.49
C ASP A 163 9.06 -9.07 19.49
N THR A 164 8.81 -8.49 20.67
CA THR A 164 7.80 -8.99 21.61
C THR A 164 6.38 -8.54 21.27
N ASN A 165 6.23 -7.58 20.37
CA ASN A 165 4.92 -7.07 19.96
C ASN A 165 4.25 -8.05 18.99
N ASP A 166 2.94 -7.93 18.84
CA ASP A 166 2.16 -8.78 17.93
C ASP A 166 2.10 -8.25 16.48
N GLY A 167 2.65 -7.05 16.23
CA GLY A 167 2.69 -6.44 14.90
C GLY A 167 1.33 -6.00 14.38
N SER A 168 0.24 -6.07 15.15
CA SER A 168 -1.14 -5.90 14.66
C SER A 168 -1.53 -4.44 14.40
N GLN A 169 -0.81 -3.49 14.98
CA GLN A 169 -1.01 -2.05 14.81
C GLN A 169 0.32 -1.28 14.78
N PRO A 170 0.38 -0.06 14.20
CA PRO A 170 1.63 0.68 14.05
C PRO A 170 2.37 0.94 15.36
N SER A 171 1.66 1.18 16.47
CA SER A 171 2.25 1.38 17.81
C SER A 171 2.80 0.11 18.44
N GLU A 172 2.46 -1.05 17.88
CA GLU A 172 2.90 -2.39 18.31
C GLU A 172 3.65 -3.08 17.17
N ALA A 173 4.36 -2.31 16.34
CA ALA A 173 5.19 -2.86 15.28
C ALA A 173 6.31 -3.75 15.86
N VAL A 174 6.63 -4.82 15.15
CA VAL A 174 7.81 -5.65 15.49
C VAL A 174 9.08 -5.00 14.97
N GLN A 175 10.22 -5.35 15.56
CA GLN A 175 11.50 -4.68 15.27
C GLN A 175 12.17 -5.25 14.02
N THR A 176 12.20 -6.57 13.87
CA THR A 176 12.90 -7.22 12.76
C THR A 176 11.95 -7.67 11.67
N PHE A 177 12.44 -7.67 10.43
CA PHE A 177 11.66 -8.20 9.31
C PHE A 177 11.37 -9.69 9.48
N ALA A 178 12.31 -10.42 10.10
CA ALA A 178 12.14 -11.84 10.41
C ALA A 178 10.97 -12.08 11.37
N ALA A 179 10.84 -11.26 12.43
CA ALA A 179 9.69 -11.31 13.33
C ALA A 179 8.39 -10.98 12.59
N ALA A 180 8.37 -9.97 11.72
CA ALA A 180 7.19 -9.59 10.96
C ALA A 180 6.71 -10.72 10.04
N GLN A 181 7.64 -11.37 9.34
CA GLN A 181 7.30 -12.49 8.46
C GLN A 181 6.85 -13.74 9.23
N ALA A 182 7.35 -13.97 10.45
CA ALA A 182 6.91 -15.10 11.26
C ALA A 182 5.42 -15.02 11.67
N LEU A 183 4.83 -13.82 11.63
CA LEU A 183 3.40 -13.60 11.87
C LEU A 183 2.52 -13.93 10.65
N THR A 184 3.14 -14.07 9.47
CA THR A 184 2.42 -14.24 8.20
C THR A 184 2.11 -15.71 7.90
N THR A 185 1.02 -15.93 7.18
CA THR A 185 0.56 -17.23 6.71
C THR A 185 0.71 -17.34 5.19
N ALA A 186 1.38 -18.39 4.73
CA ALA A 186 1.58 -18.64 3.30
C ALA A 186 0.25 -18.74 2.54
N GLY A 187 0.13 -17.96 1.47
CA GLY A 187 -1.06 -17.92 0.60
C GLY A 187 -2.23 -17.11 1.13
N ALA A 188 -2.14 -16.53 2.34
CA ALA A 188 -3.23 -15.74 2.93
C ALA A 188 -3.37 -14.34 2.33
N GLY A 189 -2.37 -13.86 1.57
CA GLY A 189 -2.36 -12.49 1.04
C GLY A 189 -2.03 -11.45 2.10
N ASP A 190 -1.30 -11.85 3.15
CA ASP A 190 -0.90 -10.98 4.25
C ASP A 190 0.00 -9.84 3.77
N ILE A 191 -0.03 -8.73 4.51
CA ILE A 191 0.65 -7.48 4.20
C ILE A 191 1.54 -7.10 5.36
N ILE A 192 2.81 -6.79 5.10
CA ILE A 192 3.71 -6.13 6.03
C ILE A 192 3.90 -4.69 5.57
N PHE A 193 3.50 -3.73 6.41
CA PHE A 193 3.87 -2.32 6.25
C PHE A 193 5.13 -2.03 7.03
N ALA A 194 6.15 -1.56 6.33
CA ALA A 194 7.36 -1.06 6.94
C ALA A 194 7.18 0.42 7.32
N LEU A 195 7.57 0.77 8.54
CA LEU A 195 7.43 2.09 9.11
C LEU A 195 8.76 2.84 9.05
N SER A 196 8.69 4.15 8.84
CA SER A 196 9.82 5.07 8.94
C SER A 196 9.51 6.06 10.06
N THR A 197 10.08 5.80 11.24
CA THR A 197 9.77 6.51 12.49
C THR A 197 10.96 7.32 13.03
N HIS A 198 12.13 7.28 12.36
CA HIS A 198 13.27 8.08 12.76
C HIS A 198 12.89 9.56 12.75
N SER A 199 13.33 10.30 13.77
CA SER A 199 13.05 11.74 13.92
C SER A 199 13.56 12.62 12.77
N SER A 200 14.53 12.13 11.99
CA SER A 200 15.06 12.79 10.78
C SER A 200 14.16 12.63 9.54
N GLY A 201 13.16 11.75 9.61
CA GLY A 201 12.31 11.37 8.47
C GLY A 201 12.91 10.30 7.55
N ILE A 202 14.11 9.79 7.86
CA ILE A 202 14.74 8.65 7.17
C ILE A 202 15.12 7.62 8.23
N THR A 203 14.53 6.44 8.12
CA THR A 203 14.92 5.25 8.90
C THR A 203 15.82 4.38 8.03
N THR A 204 16.98 4.01 8.55
CA THR A 204 17.93 3.13 7.87
C THR A 204 18.07 1.85 8.68
N THR A 205 17.91 0.70 8.04
CA THR A 205 18.16 -0.61 8.65
C THR A 205 19.30 -1.33 7.94
N SER A 206 20.09 -2.07 8.71
CA SER A 206 21.14 -2.93 8.18
C SER A 206 20.67 -4.36 7.89
N GLU A 207 19.38 -4.64 8.05
CA GLU A 207 18.80 -5.95 7.75
C GLU A 207 18.88 -6.29 6.26
N LYS A 208 19.06 -7.58 5.98
CA LYS A 208 18.84 -8.17 4.66
C LYS A 208 17.53 -8.93 4.70
N LEU A 209 16.65 -8.67 3.74
CA LEU A 209 15.30 -9.21 3.73
C LEU A 209 15.29 -10.54 2.99
N SER A 210 14.73 -11.59 3.60
CA SER A 210 14.50 -12.87 2.95
C SER A 210 13.01 -13.15 2.91
N ILE A 211 12.35 -12.90 1.78
CA ILE A 211 10.91 -13.07 1.57
C ILE A 211 10.64 -14.50 1.11
N THR A 212 10.15 -15.32 2.04
CA THR A 212 9.94 -16.77 1.85
C THR A 212 8.47 -17.19 1.96
N THR A 213 7.63 -16.40 2.62
CA THR A 213 6.17 -16.63 2.68
C THR A 213 5.52 -16.37 1.32
N ALA A 214 4.92 -17.42 0.74
CA ALA A 214 4.19 -17.31 -0.53
C ALA A 214 3.00 -16.34 -0.41
N GLY A 215 2.78 -15.49 -1.42
CA GLY A 215 1.68 -14.53 -1.44
C GLY A 215 1.86 -13.30 -0.54
N LEU A 216 3.01 -13.15 0.12
CA LEU A 216 3.29 -12.04 1.03
C LEU A 216 3.50 -10.73 0.27
N LYS A 217 2.89 -9.66 0.77
CA LYS A 217 3.06 -8.29 0.28
C LYS A 217 3.89 -7.49 1.29
N VAL A 218 5.00 -6.91 0.86
CA VAL A 218 5.86 -6.08 1.69
C VAL A 218 5.86 -4.67 1.13
N ARG A 219 5.43 -3.70 1.95
CA ARG A 219 5.15 -2.32 1.54
C ARG A 219 6.02 -1.37 2.33
N GLY A 220 6.88 -0.62 1.65
CA GLY A 220 7.70 0.41 2.24
C GLY A 220 7.18 1.82 1.94
N PRO A 221 7.59 2.83 2.73
CA PRO A 221 7.20 4.22 2.58
C PRO A 221 7.99 4.98 1.48
N GLY A 222 8.64 4.26 0.56
CA GLY A 222 9.52 4.82 -0.46
C GLY A 222 10.92 5.13 0.09
N TYR A 223 11.49 6.25 -0.36
CA TYR A 223 12.85 6.69 0.00
C TYR A 223 13.10 6.84 1.52
N ARG A 224 12.03 7.04 2.31
CA ARG A 224 12.13 7.26 3.76
C ARG A 224 12.56 6.03 4.56
N LEU A 225 12.51 4.83 3.97
CA LEU A 225 13.03 3.63 4.58
C LEU A 225 14.12 3.03 3.69
N GLN A 226 15.33 2.96 4.23
CA GLN A 226 16.52 2.58 3.49
C GLN A 226 17.07 1.24 4.00
N LEU A 227 17.23 0.29 3.08
CA LEU A 227 17.87 -1.00 3.32
C LEU A 227 19.34 -0.89 2.92
N ILE A 228 20.22 -0.70 3.91
CA ILE A 228 21.66 -0.51 3.70
C ILE A 228 22.43 -1.49 4.59
N PRO A 229 22.70 -2.72 4.11
CA PRO A 229 23.35 -3.74 4.93
C PRO A 229 24.75 -3.35 5.38
N SER A 230 25.14 -3.83 6.57
CA SER A 230 26.47 -3.60 7.14
C SER A 230 27.53 -4.62 6.68
N ALA A 231 27.11 -5.72 6.06
CA ALA A 231 27.96 -6.83 5.62
C ALA A 231 27.67 -7.28 4.18
N THR A 232 28.70 -7.79 3.51
CA THR A 232 28.61 -8.35 2.15
C THR A 232 28.17 -9.82 2.17
N GLY A 233 27.98 -10.45 1.01
CA GLY A 233 27.88 -11.91 0.83
C GLY A 233 26.48 -12.42 0.51
N SER A 234 25.50 -11.55 0.31
CA SER A 234 24.14 -11.91 -0.11
C SER A 234 23.37 -10.68 -0.57
N PRO A 235 22.33 -10.81 -1.42
CA PRO A 235 21.53 -9.68 -1.83
C PRO A 235 20.85 -8.96 -0.65
N THR A 236 20.57 -7.67 -0.82
CA THR A 236 19.88 -6.87 0.22
C THR A 236 18.43 -7.34 0.39
N VAL A 237 17.77 -7.70 -0.71
CA VAL A 237 16.44 -8.32 -0.71
C VAL A 237 16.48 -9.61 -1.52
N ASN A 238 16.11 -10.73 -0.89
CA ASN A 238 16.00 -12.04 -1.53
C ASN A 238 14.54 -12.50 -1.50
N ILE A 239 13.95 -12.74 -2.68
CA ILE A 239 12.56 -13.14 -2.85
C ILE A 239 12.51 -14.56 -3.44
N SER A 240 12.42 -15.55 -2.56
CA SER A 240 12.24 -16.95 -2.97
C SER A 240 10.77 -17.40 -2.96
N ALA A 241 9.89 -16.58 -2.38
CA ALA A 241 8.46 -16.83 -2.31
C ALA A 241 7.77 -16.68 -3.67
N ASN A 242 6.84 -17.60 -3.99
CA ASN A 242 5.94 -17.44 -5.12
C ASN A 242 4.85 -16.41 -4.81
N SER A 243 4.40 -15.65 -5.81
CA SER A 243 3.33 -14.66 -5.71
C SER A 243 3.59 -13.55 -4.69
N ALA A 244 4.86 -13.29 -4.34
CA ALA A 244 5.21 -12.22 -3.43
C ALA A 244 5.24 -10.86 -4.14
N GLU A 245 4.91 -9.82 -3.40
CA GLU A 245 5.02 -8.44 -3.87
C GLU A 245 5.91 -7.63 -2.94
N PHE A 246 6.85 -6.89 -3.53
CA PHE A 246 7.79 -6.06 -2.80
C PHE A 246 7.80 -4.66 -3.41
N GLU A 247 7.49 -3.64 -2.60
CA GLU A 247 7.40 -2.28 -3.12
C GLU A 247 7.81 -1.18 -2.14
N GLY A 248 8.26 -0.05 -2.69
CA GLY A 248 8.40 1.18 -1.94
C GLY A 248 9.62 1.22 -1.02
N PHE A 249 10.79 0.76 -1.47
CA PHE A 249 12.02 0.80 -0.68
C PHE A 249 13.16 1.47 -1.43
N TYR A 250 14.04 2.13 -0.67
CA TYR A 250 15.38 2.49 -1.14
C TYR A 250 16.39 1.44 -0.69
N ILE A 251 17.24 0.99 -1.60
CA ILE A 251 18.09 -0.19 -1.43
C ILE A 251 19.49 0.13 -1.90
N GLU A 252 20.47 -0.17 -1.04
CA GLU A 252 21.88 -0.23 -1.40
C GLU A 252 22.47 -1.58 -1.01
N THR A 253 23.70 -1.84 -1.44
CA THR A 253 24.46 -3.01 -1.00
C THR A 253 25.75 -2.57 -0.34
N LYS A 254 26.32 -3.45 0.50
CA LYS A 254 27.58 -3.13 1.16
C LYS A 254 28.73 -3.12 0.14
N SER A 255 29.47 -2.00 0.10
CA SER A 255 30.69 -1.87 -0.70
C SER A 255 31.70 -3.02 -0.46
N GLY A 256 32.36 -3.49 -1.53
CA GLY A 256 33.40 -4.52 -1.46
C GLY A 256 32.90 -5.96 -1.65
N GLY A 257 31.61 -6.14 -1.89
CA GLY A 257 31.00 -7.42 -2.30
C GLY A 257 30.71 -7.49 -3.81
N THR A 258 29.87 -8.46 -4.17
CA THR A 258 29.24 -8.59 -5.50
C THR A 258 27.75 -8.85 -5.32
N ASP A 259 27.15 -8.16 -4.34
CA ASP A 259 25.79 -8.43 -3.88
C ASP A 259 24.79 -7.72 -4.78
N ASN A 260 23.71 -8.41 -5.14
CA ASN A 260 22.61 -7.78 -5.88
C ASN A 260 21.76 -6.91 -4.93
N GLY A 261 21.12 -5.86 -5.45
CA GLY A 261 20.13 -5.11 -4.67
C GLY A 261 18.91 -5.97 -4.32
N ILE A 262 18.26 -6.50 -5.36
CA ILE A 262 17.14 -7.43 -5.23
C ILE A 262 17.46 -8.70 -6.03
N THR A 263 17.16 -9.87 -5.47
CA THR A 263 17.16 -11.14 -6.20
C THR A 263 15.79 -11.81 -6.06
N ALA A 264 15.21 -12.28 -7.15
CA ALA A 264 13.96 -13.02 -7.13
C ALA A 264 14.06 -14.34 -7.89
N THR A 265 13.72 -15.43 -7.19
CA THR A 265 13.65 -16.80 -7.75
C THR A 265 12.26 -17.41 -7.63
N GLY A 266 11.34 -16.74 -6.92
CA GLY A 266 9.93 -17.13 -6.89
C GLY A 266 9.22 -16.81 -8.20
N ASN A 267 8.16 -17.55 -8.52
CA ASN A 267 7.28 -17.27 -9.65
C ASN A 267 6.26 -16.20 -9.31
N ASN A 268 5.77 -15.47 -10.31
CA ASN A 268 4.70 -14.48 -10.20
C ASN A 268 5.04 -13.37 -9.18
N VAL A 269 6.32 -12.97 -9.13
CA VAL A 269 6.79 -11.93 -8.22
C VAL A 269 6.51 -10.55 -8.82
N VAL A 270 6.11 -9.60 -7.98
CA VAL A 270 5.95 -8.19 -8.37
C VAL A 270 6.95 -7.33 -7.58
N ILE A 271 7.83 -6.62 -8.29
CA ILE A 271 8.75 -5.64 -7.73
C ILE A 271 8.33 -4.27 -8.25
N LYS A 272 7.97 -3.36 -7.36
CA LYS A 272 7.34 -2.09 -7.76
C LYS A 272 7.82 -0.89 -6.94
N ASP A 273 7.94 0.29 -7.56
CA ASP A 273 8.22 1.54 -6.85
C ASP A 273 9.48 1.46 -5.95
N CYS A 274 10.46 0.64 -6.34
CA CYS A 274 11.73 0.46 -5.63
C CYS A 274 12.82 1.33 -6.24
N TRP A 275 13.72 1.84 -5.40
CA TRP A 275 14.93 2.54 -5.81
C TRP A 275 16.13 1.72 -5.37
N VAL A 276 16.81 1.08 -6.33
CA VAL A 276 18.08 0.39 -6.10
C VAL A 276 19.20 1.30 -6.57
N ASN A 277 20.07 1.70 -5.64
CA ASN A 277 21.24 2.51 -5.91
C ASN A 277 22.51 1.75 -5.53
N SER A 278 23.59 1.93 -6.29
CA SER A 278 24.94 1.49 -5.91
C SER A 278 25.02 0.00 -5.50
N ALA A 279 24.34 -0.88 -6.24
CA ALA A 279 24.48 -2.31 -6.05
C ALA A 279 25.88 -2.77 -6.49
N THR A 280 26.55 -3.60 -5.69
CA THR A 280 27.90 -4.10 -6.00
C THR A 280 27.89 -5.28 -6.97
N GLY A 281 26.75 -5.93 -7.14
CA GLY A 281 26.40 -6.82 -8.24
C GLY A 281 25.36 -6.17 -9.15
N ASN A 282 24.30 -6.91 -9.47
CA ASN A 282 23.18 -6.41 -10.27
C ASN A 282 22.20 -5.59 -9.42
N GLY A 283 21.53 -4.60 -10.01
CA GLY A 283 20.48 -3.87 -9.32
C GLY A 283 19.31 -4.79 -8.96
N ILE A 284 18.70 -5.42 -9.97
CA ILE A 284 17.69 -6.46 -9.81
C ILE A 284 18.10 -7.70 -10.60
N ASP A 285 18.09 -8.86 -9.95
CA ASP A 285 18.40 -10.15 -10.55
C ASP A 285 17.16 -11.06 -10.49
N ILE A 286 16.68 -11.51 -11.64
CA ILE A 286 15.60 -12.50 -11.72
C ILE A 286 16.11 -13.74 -12.42
N SER A 287 15.88 -14.91 -11.85
CA SER A 287 16.27 -16.19 -12.43
C SER A 287 15.33 -17.30 -12.00
N SER A 288 15.18 -18.34 -12.83
CA SER A 288 14.30 -19.47 -12.52
C SER A 288 12.87 -19.08 -12.15
N THR A 289 12.36 -18.01 -12.78
CA THR A 289 11.06 -17.43 -12.48
C THR A 289 10.14 -17.40 -13.71
N SER A 290 8.83 -17.37 -13.47
CA SER A 290 7.84 -17.14 -14.51
C SER A 290 6.87 -16.03 -14.11
N ARG A 291 6.45 -15.19 -15.06
CA ARG A 291 5.48 -14.10 -14.84
C ARG A 291 5.91 -13.05 -13.82
N THR A 292 7.20 -12.78 -13.73
CA THR A 292 7.70 -11.72 -12.82
C THR A 292 7.54 -10.35 -13.46
N GLU A 293 7.10 -9.38 -12.65
CA GLU A 293 6.91 -8.00 -13.07
C GLU A 293 7.86 -7.08 -12.30
N ILE A 294 8.59 -6.23 -13.04
CA ILE A 294 9.38 -5.12 -12.50
C ILE A 294 8.78 -3.83 -13.05
N ASN A 295 8.28 -2.96 -12.18
CA ASN A 295 7.45 -1.82 -12.56
C ASN A 295 7.79 -0.55 -11.78
N THR A 296 7.87 0.60 -12.45
CA THR A 296 8.12 1.91 -11.80
C THR A 296 9.35 1.92 -10.87
N CYS A 297 10.38 1.14 -11.20
CA CYS A 297 11.59 1.07 -10.39
C CYS A 297 12.67 2.02 -10.93
N VAL A 298 13.51 2.53 -10.04
CA VAL A 298 14.75 3.25 -10.37
C VAL A 298 15.92 2.34 -10.04
N ILE A 299 16.77 2.08 -11.03
CA ILE A 299 17.96 1.26 -10.86
C ILE A 299 19.15 2.04 -11.38
N GLU A 300 20.04 2.43 -10.47
CA GLU A 300 21.18 3.25 -10.81
C GLU A 300 22.48 2.86 -10.14
N GLU A 301 23.57 3.21 -10.82
CA GLU A 301 24.95 3.10 -10.32
C GLU A 301 25.36 1.69 -9.86
N SER A 302 24.71 0.65 -10.41
CA SER A 302 25.09 -0.73 -10.10
C SER A 302 26.40 -1.09 -10.82
N VAL A 303 27.30 -1.75 -10.12
CA VAL A 303 28.58 -2.22 -10.69
C VAL A 303 28.33 -3.28 -11.77
N GLY A 304 27.33 -4.14 -11.57
CA GLY A 304 26.85 -5.10 -12.56
C GLY A 304 25.76 -4.53 -13.45
N TYR A 305 24.82 -5.39 -13.82
CA TYR A 305 23.69 -5.02 -14.68
C TYR A 305 22.62 -4.27 -13.88
N GLY A 306 21.93 -3.32 -14.51
CA GLY A 306 20.75 -2.71 -13.90
C GLY A 306 19.70 -3.78 -13.59
N ILE A 307 19.24 -4.48 -14.62
CA ILE A 307 18.37 -5.65 -14.47
C ILE A 307 18.96 -6.86 -15.18
N ASN A 308 19.15 -7.96 -14.48
CA ASN A 308 19.52 -9.25 -15.04
C ASN A 308 18.29 -10.17 -15.15
N VAL A 309 18.04 -10.69 -16.35
CA VAL A 309 17.07 -11.76 -16.61
C VAL A 309 17.86 -13.03 -16.92
N GLY A 310 18.08 -13.83 -15.88
CA GLY A 310 18.87 -15.05 -15.92
C GLY A 310 18.12 -16.27 -16.44
N ALA A 311 18.83 -17.39 -16.55
CA ALA A 311 18.36 -18.64 -17.14
C ALA A 311 17.02 -19.13 -16.56
N THR A 312 16.30 -19.92 -17.36
CA THR A 312 15.01 -20.54 -17.00
C THR A 312 13.91 -19.53 -16.61
N THR A 313 14.00 -18.31 -17.16
CA THR A 313 13.05 -17.23 -16.88
C THR A 313 12.06 -17.04 -18.02
N SER A 314 10.77 -16.92 -17.71
CA SER A 314 9.75 -16.75 -18.76
C SER A 314 8.66 -15.73 -18.42
N LEU A 315 8.07 -15.12 -19.44
CA LEU A 315 6.92 -14.21 -19.28
C LEU A 315 7.21 -13.02 -18.34
N SER A 316 8.46 -12.58 -18.25
CA SER A 316 8.82 -11.40 -17.44
C SER A 316 8.32 -10.14 -18.11
N THR A 317 7.89 -9.15 -17.32
CA THR A 317 7.57 -7.81 -17.82
C THR A 317 8.37 -6.76 -17.07
N ILE A 318 9.17 -5.98 -17.79
CA ILE A 318 9.95 -4.86 -17.25
C ILE A 318 9.39 -3.57 -17.83
N ARG A 319 8.81 -2.71 -16.99
CA ARG A 319 8.10 -1.53 -17.48
C ARG A 319 8.22 -0.29 -16.63
N LYS A 320 8.15 0.88 -17.27
CA LYS A 320 8.14 2.20 -16.58
C LYS A 320 9.32 2.40 -15.64
N CYS A 321 10.44 1.73 -15.89
CA CYS A 321 11.63 1.82 -15.06
C CYS A 321 12.59 2.89 -15.58
N ILE A 322 13.39 3.45 -14.67
CA ILE A 322 14.54 4.29 -14.99
C ILE A 322 15.80 3.46 -14.70
N ILE A 323 16.66 3.30 -15.70
CA ILE A 323 17.82 2.40 -15.62
C ILE A 323 19.06 3.14 -16.12
N SER A 324 19.98 3.51 -15.22
CA SER A 324 21.11 4.36 -15.59
C SER A 324 22.39 4.18 -14.79
N GLY A 325 23.55 4.46 -15.41
CA GLY A 325 24.83 4.42 -14.70
C GLY A 325 25.27 3.01 -14.30
N ASN A 326 24.70 1.96 -14.90
CA ASN A 326 25.08 0.57 -14.65
C ASN A 326 26.12 0.10 -15.67
N SER A 327 26.62 -1.14 -15.54
CA SER A 327 27.42 -1.76 -16.61
C SER A 327 26.58 -1.87 -17.89
N GLU A 328 25.50 -2.65 -17.85
CA GLU A 328 24.46 -2.79 -18.86
C GLU A 328 23.13 -2.32 -18.24
N GLY A 329 22.23 -1.75 -19.03
CA GLY A 329 20.90 -1.38 -18.52
C GLY A 329 20.08 -2.63 -18.18
N VAL A 330 19.68 -3.41 -19.19
CA VAL A 330 19.00 -4.69 -19.02
C VAL A 330 19.77 -5.79 -19.75
N TYR A 331 20.18 -6.81 -19.03
CA TYR A 331 20.88 -7.98 -19.57
C TYR A 331 19.96 -9.20 -19.53
N ILE A 332 19.76 -9.85 -20.68
CA ILE A 332 18.91 -11.02 -20.83
C ILE A 332 19.73 -12.10 -21.51
N ALA A 333 20.29 -13.04 -20.76
CA ALA A 333 21.08 -14.12 -21.35
C ALA A 333 21.07 -15.39 -20.51
N GLY A 334 21.24 -16.52 -21.21
CA GLY A 334 21.22 -17.85 -20.62
C GLY A 334 20.26 -18.78 -21.34
N ALA A 335 20.20 -20.03 -20.88
CA ALA A 335 19.35 -21.04 -21.48
C ALA A 335 17.90 -20.92 -21.00
N SER A 336 16.96 -21.33 -21.86
CA SER A 336 15.54 -21.48 -21.54
C SER A 336 14.86 -20.18 -21.07
N ILE A 337 15.25 -19.06 -21.67
CA ILE A 337 14.64 -17.75 -21.42
C ILE A 337 13.64 -17.45 -22.54
N THR A 338 12.35 -17.27 -22.21
CA THR A 338 11.31 -17.09 -23.24
C THR A 338 10.24 -16.05 -22.93
N ASP A 339 9.70 -15.41 -23.96
CA ASP A 339 8.46 -14.62 -23.90
C ASP A 339 8.51 -13.41 -22.95
N ASN A 340 9.66 -12.73 -22.86
CA ASN A 340 9.84 -11.56 -21.99
C ASN A 340 9.47 -10.27 -22.71
N ILE A 341 9.00 -9.27 -21.97
CA ILE A 341 8.54 -7.98 -22.49
C ILE A 341 9.22 -6.84 -21.75
N LEU A 342 9.70 -5.87 -22.52
CA LEU A 342 10.23 -4.60 -22.04
C LEU A 342 9.40 -3.48 -22.66
N GLU A 343 8.83 -2.59 -21.84
CA GLU A 343 7.99 -1.49 -22.31
C GLU A 343 8.07 -0.20 -21.48
N ASN A 344 8.07 0.96 -22.15
CA ASN A 344 8.03 2.29 -21.54
C ASN A 344 9.17 2.58 -20.55
N ASN A 345 10.40 2.12 -20.80
CA ASN A 345 11.54 2.37 -19.91
C ASN A 345 12.37 3.58 -20.37
N ILE A 346 13.05 4.23 -19.42
CA ILE A 346 14.08 5.24 -19.68
C ILE A 346 15.42 4.58 -19.35
N ILE A 347 16.26 4.35 -20.36
CA ILE A 347 17.50 3.58 -20.22
C ILE A 347 18.66 4.42 -20.76
N TYR A 348 19.54 4.89 -19.89
CA TYR A 348 20.55 5.86 -20.30
C TYR A 348 21.85 5.81 -19.51
N ASN A 349 22.93 6.27 -20.13
CA ASN A 349 24.24 6.39 -19.49
C ASN A 349 24.73 5.10 -18.83
N ASN A 350 24.40 3.95 -19.42
CA ASN A 350 25.01 2.66 -19.03
C ASN A 350 26.33 2.50 -19.80
N THR A 351 27.29 1.79 -19.19
CA THR A 351 28.68 1.71 -19.68
C THR A 351 28.76 1.02 -21.05
N THR A 352 27.95 -0.01 -21.26
CA THR A 352 27.87 -0.79 -22.50
C THR A 352 26.48 -0.64 -23.11
N SER A 353 25.72 -1.73 -23.19
CA SER A 353 24.42 -1.80 -23.85
C SER A 353 23.30 -1.24 -22.98
N GLY A 354 22.34 -0.54 -23.60
CA GLY A 354 21.08 -0.21 -22.94
C GLY A 354 20.26 -1.48 -22.64
N ILE A 355 20.01 -2.29 -23.66
CA ILE A 355 19.44 -3.63 -23.54
C ILE A 355 20.34 -4.61 -24.29
N GLU A 356 20.71 -5.72 -23.66
CA GLU A 356 21.41 -6.83 -24.30
C GLU A 356 20.59 -8.10 -24.20
N ILE A 357 20.33 -8.71 -25.36
CA ILE A 357 19.69 -10.02 -25.49
C ILE A 357 20.74 -10.99 -26.02
N GLY A 358 21.15 -11.94 -25.18
CA GLY A 358 22.13 -12.95 -25.52
C GLY A 358 21.56 -14.13 -26.30
N ASN A 359 22.46 -14.96 -26.82
CA ASN A 359 22.13 -16.19 -27.53
C ASN A 359 21.32 -17.17 -26.65
N GLY A 360 20.38 -17.88 -27.27
CA GLY A 360 19.50 -18.86 -26.59
C GLY A 360 18.24 -18.26 -25.96
N VAL A 361 18.10 -16.93 -25.97
CA VAL A 361 16.88 -16.22 -25.57
C VAL A 361 15.89 -16.24 -26.73
N VAL A 362 14.61 -16.51 -26.43
CA VAL A 362 13.57 -16.70 -27.45
C VAL A 362 12.38 -15.78 -27.20
N ARG A 363 11.93 -15.07 -28.24
CA ARG A 363 10.72 -14.22 -28.23
C ARG A 363 10.74 -13.14 -27.14
N THR A 364 11.74 -12.26 -27.18
CA THR A 364 11.74 -11.04 -26.36
C THR A 364 11.05 -9.91 -27.12
N GLY A 365 10.10 -9.21 -26.49
CA GLY A 365 9.48 -8.01 -27.04
C GLY A 365 10.06 -6.75 -26.42
N ILE A 366 10.85 -5.98 -27.17
CA ILE A 366 11.21 -4.60 -26.83
C ILE A 366 10.20 -3.71 -27.54
N ARG A 367 9.15 -3.28 -26.85
CA ARG A 367 8.01 -2.58 -27.46
C ARG A 367 7.64 -1.31 -26.70
N LEU A 368 6.93 -0.39 -27.35
CA LEU A 368 6.29 0.78 -26.72
C LEU A 368 7.27 1.74 -26.00
N HIS A 369 7.51 2.90 -26.62
CA HIS A 369 8.06 4.13 -26.00
C HIS A 369 9.25 3.96 -25.03
N HIS A 370 10.29 3.24 -25.43
CA HIS A 370 11.57 3.32 -24.72
C HIS A 370 12.27 4.63 -25.05
N THR A 371 12.88 5.25 -24.04
CA THR A 371 13.77 6.40 -24.22
C THR A 371 15.19 5.95 -23.95
N PHE A 372 16.03 5.94 -24.99
CA PHE A 372 17.45 5.62 -24.87
C PHE A 372 18.31 6.88 -25.04
N ALA A 373 19.36 7.00 -24.22
CA ALA A 373 20.36 8.05 -24.39
C ALA A 373 21.73 7.61 -23.84
N ALA A 374 22.82 7.96 -24.52
CA ALA A 374 24.18 7.76 -24.01
C ALA A 374 24.52 6.32 -23.56
N ASN A 375 23.90 5.30 -24.16
CA ASN A 375 24.40 3.92 -24.10
C ASN A 375 25.17 3.61 -25.39
N ASN A 376 26.01 2.58 -25.39
CA ASN A 376 26.77 2.20 -26.56
C ASN A 376 26.94 0.66 -26.67
N PRO A 377 26.08 -0.04 -27.44
CA PRO A 377 24.92 0.46 -28.19
C PRO A 377 23.66 0.64 -27.31
N ASN A 378 22.54 1.09 -27.88
CA ASN A 378 21.26 1.11 -27.16
C ASN A 378 20.67 -0.30 -27.02
N ILE A 379 20.77 -1.12 -28.07
CA ILE A 379 20.27 -2.49 -28.08
C ILE A 379 21.32 -3.39 -28.75
N THR A 380 21.63 -4.52 -28.12
CA THR A 380 22.34 -5.67 -28.72
C THR A 380 21.40 -6.87 -28.67
N ASP A 381 21.26 -7.58 -29.78
CA ASP A 381 20.30 -8.68 -29.90
C ASP A 381 20.87 -9.86 -30.68
N ASP A 382 21.28 -10.88 -29.93
CA ASP A 382 21.65 -12.22 -30.40
C ASP A 382 20.52 -13.25 -30.13
N GLY A 383 19.32 -12.78 -29.75
CA GLY A 383 18.17 -13.61 -29.47
C GLY A 383 17.47 -14.14 -30.74
N THR A 384 16.56 -15.09 -30.56
CA THR A 384 15.74 -15.63 -31.66
C THR A 384 14.29 -15.19 -31.54
N GLY A 385 13.75 -14.55 -32.59
CA GLY A 385 12.37 -14.09 -32.61
C GLY A 385 12.11 -12.88 -31.71
N THR A 386 13.15 -12.09 -31.44
CA THR A 386 13.01 -10.79 -30.78
C THR A 386 12.18 -9.85 -31.66
N TYR A 387 11.19 -9.21 -31.06
CA TYR A 387 10.46 -8.11 -31.67
C TYR A 387 10.99 -6.80 -31.09
N GLN A 388 11.58 -5.97 -31.95
CA GLN A 388 12.02 -4.63 -31.59
C GLN A 388 11.09 -3.62 -32.28
N ASP A 389 10.34 -2.85 -31.49
CA ASP A 389 9.58 -1.71 -31.97
C ASP A 389 10.56 -0.58 -32.27
N THR A 390 11.10 -0.56 -33.48
CA THR A 390 12.12 0.40 -33.96
C THR A 390 11.56 1.80 -34.22
N SER A 391 10.38 2.14 -33.69
CA SER A 391 9.75 3.46 -33.85
C SER A 391 10.58 4.65 -33.28
N GLY A 392 11.76 4.40 -32.72
CA GLY A 392 12.67 5.42 -32.19
C GLY A 392 13.87 5.81 -33.06
N THR A 393 14.27 5.02 -34.07
CA THR A 393 15.46 5.38 -34.88
C THR A 393 15.14 5.20 -36.34
N ILE A 394 14.72 6.29 -37.00
CA ILE A 394 14.85 6.37 -38.44
C ILE A 394 16.35 6.53 -38.70
N GLU A 395 17.01 5.48 -39.20
CA GLU A 395 18.39 5.58 -39.63
C GLU A 395 18.48 6.36 -40.95
N GLN A 396 19.63 6.96 -41.26
CA GLN A 396 19.83 7.60 -42.56
C GLN A 396 19.56 6.61 -43.71
N GLY A 397 19.85 5.32 -43.51
CA GLY A 397 19.49 4.26 -44.45
C GLY A 397 17.98 4.10 -44.66
N ASP A 398 17.16 4.27 -43.62
CA ASP A 398 15.69 4.23 -43.74
C ASP A 398 15.16 5.45 -44.50
N ILE A 399 15.74 6.62 -44.25
CA ILE A 399 15.47 7.84 -45.04
C ILE A 399 15.89 7.61 -46.49
N ASP A 400 17.09 7.09 -46.73
CA ASP A 400 17.66 6.86 -48.06
C ASP A 400 16.87 5.81 -48.85
N ASN A 401 16.26 4.82 -48.17
CA ASN A 401 15.39 3.81 -48.76
C ASN A 401 14.01 4.38 -49.14
N ILE A 402 13.43 5.23 -48.28
CA ILE A 402 12.18 5.95 -48.59
C ILE A 402 12.42 6.95 -49.74
N VAL A 403 13.51 7.70 -49.66
CA VAL A 403 13.94 8.68 -50.66
C VAL A 403 14.25 7.97 -51.98
N SER A 404 15.00 6.87 -51.99
CA SER A 404 15.30 6.13 -53.24
C SER A 404 14.06 5.48 -53.84
N GLY A 405 13.15 4.89 -53.05
CA GLY A 405 11.92 4.30 -53.58
C GLY A 405 10.94 5.33 -54.17
N VAL A 406 10.78 6.47 -53.50
CA VAL A 406 9.90 7.56 -53.96
C VAL A 406 10.51 8.35 -55.11
N TRP A 407 11.82 8.60 -55.11
CA TRP A 407 12.50 9.26 -56.22
C TRP A 407 12.70 8.32 -57.43
N ASP A 408 12.84 7.01 -57.24
CA ASP A 408 12.83 6.07 -58.38
C ASP A 408 11.46 6.07 -59.06
N GLU A 409 10.36 6.17 -58.32
CA GLU A 409 9.02 6.25 -58.90
C GLU A 409 8.77 7.59 -59.62
N VAL A 410 9.34 8.70 -59.11
CA VAL A 410 9.06 10.06 -59.61
C VAL A 410 10.06 10.54 -60.68
N ILE A 411 11.33 10.09 -60.65
CA ILE A 411 12.41 10.60 -61.52
C ILE A 411 13.12 9.52 -62.36
N SER A 412 13.16 8.25 -61.93
CA SER A 412 13.97 7.24 -62.63
C SER A 412 13.45 6.97 -64.04
N ALA A 413 14.29 7.28 -65.04
CA ALA A 413 13.98 7.00 -66.44
C ALA A 413 13.91 5.49 -66.74
N THR A 414 14.49 4.67 -65.87
CA THR A 414 14.63 3.21 -65.99
C THR A 414 13.54 2.41 -65.26
N ALA A 415 12.90 2.96 -64.22
CA ALA A 415 11.73 2.35 -63.61
C ALA A 415 10.50 2.46 -64.54
N HIS A 416 9.73 1.38 -64.67
CA HIS A 416 8.59 1.26 -65.58
C HIS A 416 8.90 1.52 -67.07
N ALA A 417 10.11 1.20 -67.53
CA ALA A 417 10.50 1.32 -68.95
C ALA A 417 9.94 0.21 -69.84
N GLY A 418 9.41 -0.88 -69.27
CA GLY A 418 8.86 -2.02 -70.00
C GLY A 418 7.66 -1.62 -70.85
N ALA A 419 7.79 -1.72 -72.17
CA ALA A 419 6.72 -1.46 -73.12
C ALA A 419 5.49 -2.33 -72.81
N GLY A 420 4.31 -1.72 -72.71
CA GLY A 420 3.05 -2.42 -72.39
C GLY A 420 2.81 -2.66 -70.90
N SER A 421 3.73 -2.31 -70.00
CA SER A 421 3.45 -2.38 -68.57
C SER A 421 2.43 -1.32 -68.12
N ALA A 422 1.64 -1.66 -67.11
CA ALA A 422 0.70 -0.71 -66.49
C ALA A 422 1.43 0.54 -65.96
N GLY A 423 2.62 0.36 -65.39
CA GLY A 423 3.46 1.46 -64.90
C GLY A 423 3.91 2.43 -66.00
N LYS A 424 4.31 1.92 -67.18
CA LYS A 424 4.69 2.79 -68.30
C LYS A 424 3.49 3.63 -68.79
N THR A 425 2.32 3.00 -68.87
CA THR A 425 1.09 3.65 -69.32
C THR A 425 0.69 4.81 -68.41
N LEU A 426 0.78 4.62 -67.10
CA LEU A 426 0.48 5.67 -66.11
C LEU A 426 1.49 6.82 -66.16
N ARG A 427 2.79 6.53 -66.31
CA ARG A 427 3.84 7.54 -66.47
C ARG A 427 3.64 8.39 -67.73
N ASP A 428 3.36 7.73 -68.87
CA ASP A 428 3.09 8.41 -70.14
C ASP A 428 1.82 9.27 -70.05
N ALA A 429 0.77 8.79 -69.38
CA ALA A 429 -0.47 9.53 -69.16
C ALA A 429 -0.26 10.79 -68.30
N LYS A 430 0.48 10.67 -67.19
CA LYS A 430 0.84 11.82 -66.33
C LYS A 430 1.67 12.86 -67.09
N THR A 431 2.65 12.41 -67.86
CA THR A 431 3.52 13.29 -68.68
C THR A 431 2.70 14.02 -69.74
N LYS A 432 1.80 13.32 -70.45
CA LYS A 432 0.88 13.92 -71.42
C LYS A 432 -0.08 14.93 -70.77
N ALA A 433 -0.63 14.61 -69.60
CA ALA A 433 -1.51 15.51 -68.87
C ALA A 433 -0.78 16.79 -68.43
N THR A 434 0.46 16.67 -67.95
CA THR A 434 1.30 17.80 -67.54
C THR A 434 1.70 18.68 -68.73
N LEU A 435 2.05 18.07 -69.87
CA LEU A 435 2.32 18.80 -71.12
C LEU A 435 1.05 19.50 -71.67
N ALA A 436 -0.12 18.88 -71.48
CA ALA A 436 -1.40 19.47 -71.89
C ALA A 436 -1.82 20.64 -70.99
N SER A 437 -1.43 20.66 -69.71
CA SER A 437 -1.71 21.78 -68.80
C SER A 437 -0.75 22.96 -68.92
N LEU A 438 0.37 22.79 -69.64
CA LEU A 438 1.36 23.84 -69.92
C LEU A 438 1.10 24.55 -71.26
N LYS A 439 0.09 24.12 -72.02
CA LYS A 439 -0.50 24.84 -73.16
C LYS A 439 -1.80 25.47 -72.72
#